data_AF-A0A843L9P9-F1
#
_entry.id   AF-A0A843L9P9-F1
#
_cell.length_a   1.000
_cell.length_b   1.000
_cell.length_c   1.000
_cell.angle_alpha   90.00
_cell.angle_beta   90.00
_cell.angle_gamma   90.00
#
_symmetry.space_group_name_H-M   'P 1'
#
loop_
_entity.id
_entity.type
_entity.pdbx_description
1 polymer ?
#
loop_
_entity_poly.entity_id
_entity_poly.type
_entity_poly.pdbx_seq_one_letter_code
_entity_poly.pdbx_strand_id
1 'polypeptide(L)'
;MTEITPVFAERSFFINETGRELPLENFVPAEILEVAEAEGQRAIPMIAKNLSFMKEIEAISGNLPSHHRFVNADSRNLAFLPDESVHLVVTSPPYWTLKKYPEKDEQLGQIEDYERFLEELDNVWRHVYRVLVPGGRLVIVVGDVCLPRREAGRHVVMPLHASIQEHCRKIGFDNLAPIIWYKIANACFEADSPGSFLGKPYEPNGIVKNDIEYILFQRKPGGYRKPTLAARLLSVISEENQKAWFRQIWDLKGASTREHPAPYPLELAERLVRMFSFVGDTVLDPFGGTGTTGLAAARWGRNSISVEVEEKYFLMQ
;
A
#
# COMPACT_ATOMS: atom_id res chain seq x y z
N MET A 1 -30.04 17.32 -13.74
CA MET A 1 -28.66 17.55 -14.19
C MET A 1 -28.12 16.20 -14.63
N THR A 2 -27.85 16.03 -15.91
CA THR A 2 -27.18 14.83 -16.43
C THR A 2 -25.78 14.78 -15.83
N GLU A 3 -25.51 13.80 -14.98
CA GLU A 3 -24.15 13.49 -14.51
C GLU A 3 -23.31 13.15 -15.73
N ILE A 4 -22.40 14.06 -16.10
CA ILE A 4 -21.34 13.77 -17.06
C ILE A 4 -20.34 12.93 -16.30
N THR A 5 -20.45 11.60 -16.39
CA THR A 5 -19.40 10.70 -15.91
C THR A 5 -18.12 11.07 -16.69
N PRO A 6 -17.02 11.45 -16.02
CA PRO A 6 -15.82 11.80 -16.74
C PRO A 6 -15.34 10.58 -17.53
N VAL A 7 -14.99 10.78 -18.80
CA VAL A 7 -14.44 9.73 -19.66
C VAL A 7 -12.96 9.62 -19.34
N PHE A 8 -12.60 8.69 -18.45
CA PHE A 8 -11.21 8.34 -18.17
C PHE A 8 -10.77 7.22 -19.11
N ALA A 9 -9.48 7.20 -19.47
CA ALA A 9 -8.89 6.00 -20.05
C ALA A 9 -8.74 4.95 -18.95
N GLU A 10 -9.31 3.77 -19.15
CA GLU A 10 -9.25 2.66 -18.20
C GLU A 10 -8.79 1.39 -18.92
N ARG A 11 -7.92 0.62 -18.26
CA ARG A 11 -7.61 -0.76 -18.60
C ARG A 11 -8.16 -1.66 -17.51
N SER A 12 -8.85 -2.72 -17.91
CA SER A 12 -9.38 -3.70 -16.98
C SER A 12 -8.88 -5.08 -17.38
N PHE A 13 -8.53 -5.89 -16.39
CA PHE A 13 -8.18 -7.28 -16.59
C PHE A 13 -8.80 -8.16 -15.51
N PHE A 14 -9.03 -9.41 -15.88
CA PHE A 14 -9.67 -10.40 -15.04
C PHE A 14 -8.78 -11.63 -14.94
N ILE A 15 -8.67 -12.16 -13.74
CA ILE A 15 -8.05 -13.46 -13.50
C ILE A 15 -9.17 -14.47 -13.32
N ASN A 16 -9.06 -15.61 -14.01
CA ASN A 16 -10.00 -16.73 -13.92
C ASN A 16 -11.47 -16.32 -14.17
N GLU A 17 -11.69 -15.54 -15.23
CA GLU A 17 -13.04 -15.17 -15.70
C GLU A 17 -13.73 -16.38 -16.34
N THR A 18 -14.71 -16.95 -15.64
CA THR A 18 -15.40 -18.17 -16.10
C THR A 18 -16.78 -17.88 -16.74
N GLY A 19 -17.14 -16.61 -16.92
CA GLY A 19 -18.46 -16.18 -17.41
C GLY A 19 -19.62 -16.45 -16.43
N ARG A 20 -19.31 -16.98 -15.23
CA ARG A 20 -20.23 -17.16 -14.09
C ARG A 20 -19.48 -16.77 -12.82
N GLU A 21 -20.12 -16.04 -11.91
CA GLU A 21 -19.55 -15.83 -10.57
C GLU A 21 -19.57 -17.16 -9.80
N LEU A 22 -18.39 -17.74 -9.58
CA LEU A 22 -18.24 -18.90 -8.72
C LEU A 22 -18.07 -18.45 -7.27
N PRO A 23 -18.84 -18.99 -6.32
CA PRO A 23 -18.65 -18.70 -4.90
C PRO A 23 -17.23 -19.05 -4.43
N LEU A 24 -16.67 -18.26 -3.51
CA LEU A 24 -15.30 -18.47 -2.97
C LEU A 24 -15.16 -19.84 -2.29
N GLU A 25 -16.24 -20.38 -1.76
CA GLU A 25 -16.34 -21.70 -1.13
C GLU A 25 -15.85 -22.81 -2.06
N ASN A 26 -16.06 -22.68 -3.38
CA ASN A 26 -15.64 -23.66 -4.37
C ASN A 26 -14.13 -23.75 -4.56
N PHE A 27 -13.38 -22.77 -4.04
CA PHE A 27 -11.92 -22.72 -4.14
C PHE A 27 -11.22 -23.14 -2.85
N VAL A 28 -11.95 -23.34 -1.76
CA VAL A 28 -11.36 -23.80 -0.49
C VAL A 28 -10.98 -25.28 -0.64
N PRO A 29 -9.71 -25.67 -0.38
CA PRO A 29 -9.33 -27.08 -0.39
C PRO A 29 -10.19 -27.90 0.58
N ALA A 30 -10.67 -29.07 0.14
CA ALA A 30 -11.63 -29.89 0.89
C ALA A 30 -11.14 -30.23 2.31
N GLU A 31 -9.88 -30.62 2.47
CA GLU A 31 -9.30 -30.94 3.78
C GLU A 31 -9.27 -29.72 4.73
N ILE A 32 -9.04 -28.51 4.18
CA ILE A 32 -9.07 -27.27 4.97
C ILE A 32 -10.51 -26.98 5.44
N LEU A 33 -11.50 -27.22 4.59
CA LEU A 33 -12.91 -27.04 4.93
C LEU A 33 -13.35 -28.05 6.00
N GLU A 34 -12.98 -29.32 5.87
CA GLU A 34 -13.25 -30.36 6.87
C GLU A 34 -12.65 -29.99 8.24
N VAL A 35 -11.41 -29.50 8.27
CA VAL A 35 -10.77 -29.00 9.51
C VAL A 35 -11.52 -27.79 10.06
N ALA A 36 -12.00 -26.88 9.21
CA ALA A 36 -12.77 -25.72 9.63
C ALA A 36 -14.10 -26.10 10.29
N GLU A 37 -14.79 -27.09 9.74
CA GLU A 37 -16.05 -27.61 10.26
C GLU A 37 -15.86 -28.39 11.57
N ALA A 38 -14.80 -29.22 11.66
CA ALA A 38 -14.53 -30.04 12.84
C ALA A 38 -14.02 -29.21 14.04
N GLU A 39 -13.14 -28.23 13.80
CA GLU A 39 -12.39 -27.54 14.86
C GLU A 39 -12.94 -26.15 15.21
N GLY A 40 -13.88 -25.64 14.41
CA GLY A 40 -14.54 -24.35 14.64
C GLY A 40 -13.53 -23.21 14.86
N GLN A 41 -13.51 -22.64 16.06
CA GLN A 41 -12.62 -21.51 16.40
C GLN A 41 -11.13 -21.88 16.40
N ARG A 42 -10.77 -23.15 16.56
CA ARG A 42 -9.37 -23.61 16.59
C ARG A 42 -8.78 -23.88 15.21
N ALA A 43 -9.62 -23.92 14.17
CA ALA A 43 -9.22 -24.28 12.81
C ALA A 43 -8.13 -23.34 12.25
N ILE A 44 -8.34 -22.02 12.30
CA ILE A 44 -7.39 -21.05 11.73
C ILE A 44 -5.98 -21.18 12.34
N PRO A 45 -5.81 -21.22 13.68
CA PRO A 45 -4.51 -21.48 14.28
C PRO A 45 -3.87 -22.82 13.85
N MET A 46 -4.66 -23.87 13.64
CA MET A 46 -4.14 -25.16 13.18
C MET A 46 -3.69 -25.10 11.71
N ILE A 47 -4.49 -24.47 10.85
CA ILE A 47 -4.17 -24.26 9.44
C ILE A 47 -2.90 -23.44 9.28
N ALA A 48 -2.77 -22.34 10.03
CA ALA A 48 -1.59 -21.46 10.01
C ALA A 48 -0.28 -22.19 10.37
N LYS A 49 -0.36 -23.28 11.14
CA LYS A 49 0.79 -24.10 11.55
C LYS A 49 1.08 -25.27 10.60
N ASN A 50 0.13 -25.61 9.74
CA ASN A 50 0.26 -26.74 8.83
C ASN A 50 0.88 -26.28 7.49
N LEU A 51 2.14 -26.66 7.26
CA LEU A 51 2.88 -26.30 6.06
C LEU A 51 2.24 -26.84 4.76
N SER A 52 1.53 -27.98 4.80
CA SER A 52 0.84 -28.51 3.61
C SER A 52 -0.32 -27.60 3.22
N PHE A 53 -1.19 -27.27 4.18
CA PHE A 53 -2.33 -26.37 3.94
C PHE A 53 -1.87 -24.99 3.51
N MET A 54 -0.79 -24.47 4.09
CA MET A 54 -0.24 -23.19 3.65
C MET A 54 0.22 -23.24 2.19
N LYS A 55 0.90 -24.31 1.76
CA LYS A 55 1.30 -24.48 0.35
C LYS A 55 0.10 -24.59 -0.59
N GLU A 56 -0.97 -25.27 -0.18
CA GLU A 56 -2.19 -25.37 -0.97
C GLU A 56 -2.88 -24.02 -1.15
N ILE A 57 -3.03 -23.25 -0.07
CA ILE A 57 -3.58 -21.87 -0.13
C ILE A 57 -2.72 -21.01 -1.06
N GLU A 58 -1.40 -21.06 -0.93
CA GLU A 58 -0.48 -20.28 -1.75
C GLU A 58 -0.55 -20.68 -3.24
N ALA A 59 -0.66 -21.99 -3.53
CA ALA A 59 -0.74 -22.50 -4.89
C ALA A 59 -2.00 -22.03 -5.65
N ILE A 60 -3.11 -21.82 -4.94
CA ILE A 60 -4.37 -21.36 -5.56
C ILE A 60 -4.53 -19.84 -5.55
N SER A 61 -3.83 -19.13 -4.67
CA SER A 61 -4.06 -17.69 -4.39
C SER A 61 -4.05 -16.81 -5.64
N GLY A 62 -3.09 -17.00 -6.55
CA GLY A 62 -2.96 -16.22 -7.79
C GLY A 62 -3.93 -16.62 -8.91
N ASN A 63 -4.72 -17.67 -8.72
CA ASN A 63 -5.72 -18.16 -9.68
C ASN A 63 -7.15 -17.92 -9.22
N LEU A 64 -7.34 -17.28 -8.07
CA LEU A 64 -8.66 -16.93 -7.57
C LEU A 64 -9.30 -15.85 -8.45
N PRO A 65 -10.60 -15.93 -8.74
CA PRO A 65 -11.30 -14.92 -9.51
C PRO A 65 -11.10 -13.52 -8.93
N SER A 66 -10.60 -12.60 -9.74
CA SER A 66 -10.33 -11.23 -9.32
C SER A 66 -10.38 -10.27 -10.50
N HIS A 67 -10.82 -9.05 -10.20
CA HIS A 67 -10.98 -7.96 -11.15
C HIS A 67 -10.05 -6.81 -10.80
N HIS A 68 -9.40 -6.29 -11.84
CA HIS A 68 -8.35 -5.29 -11.69
C HIS A 68 -8.58 -4.16 -12.68
N ARG A 69 -8.55 -2.94 -12.16
CA ARG A 69 -8.75 -1.71 -12.93
C ARG A 69 -7.53 -0.82 -12.77
N PHE A 70 -7.00 -0.34 -13.87
CA PHE A 70 -5.96 0.67 -13.93
C PHE A 70 -6.52 1.88 -14.67
N VAL A 71 -6.62 3.02 -13.98
CA VAL A 71 -7.37 4.20 -14.43
C VAL A 71 -6.41 5.38 -14.60
N ASN A 72 -6.39 5.99 -15.79
CA ASN A 72 -5.67 7.23 -16.01
C ASN A 72 -6.53 8.42 -15.56
N ALA A 73 -6.28 8.93 -14.35
CA ALA A 73 -7.06 10.01 -13.76
C ALA A 73 -6.27 10.74 -12.66
N ASP A 74 -6.78 11.90 -12.25
CA ASP A 74 -6.29 12.64 -11.08
C ASP A 74 -6.96 12.13 -9.80
N SER A 75 -6.15 11.58 -8.89
CA SER A 75 -6.60 11.02 -7.62
C SER A 75 -7.15 12.03 -6.63
N ARG A 76 -7.01 13.34 -6.87
CA ARG A 76 -7.74 14.37 -6.12
C ARG A 76 -9.24 14.31 -6.36
N ASN A 77 -9.68 13.60 -7.40
CA ASN A 77 -11.09 13.34 -7.66
C ASN A 77 -11.35 11.84 -7.89
N LEU A 78 -11.74 11.14 -6.82
CA LEU A 78 -12.17 9.74 -6.89
C LEU A 78 -13.70 9.59 -6.87
N ALA A 79 -14.46 10.58 -7.36
CA ALA A 79 -15.93 10.55 -7.33
C ALA A 79 -16.54 9.39 -8.11
N PHE A 80 -15.82 8.82 -9.09
CA PHE A 80 -16.24 7.64 -9.85
C PHE A 80 -16.22 6.33 -9.02
N LEU A 81 -15.62 6.35 -7.83
CA LEU A 81 -15.66 5.24 -6.89
C LEU A 81 -16.84 5.43 -5.91
N PRO A 82 -17.72 4.43 -5.76
CA PRO A 82 -18.80 4.48 -4.78
C PRO A 82 -18.28 4.61 -3.35
N ASP A 83 -19.09 5.21 -2.48
CA ASP A 83 -18.86 5.21 -1.04
C ASP A 83 -18.72 3.78 -0.52
N GLU A 84 -17.82 3.58 0.43
CA GLU A 84 -17.66 2.29 1.14
C GLU A 84 -17.48 1.07 0.20
N SER A 85 -16.81 1.25 -0.93
CA SER A 85 -16.53 0.20 -1.91
C SER A 85 -15.12 -0.41 -1.79
N VAL A 86 -14.22 0.23 -1.04
CA VAL A 86 -12.81 -0.15 -0.90
C VAL A 86 -12.52 -0.69 0.49
N HIS A 87 -11.72 -1.75 0.56
CA HIS A 87 -11.45 -2.48 1.79
C HIS A 87 -10.10 -2.11 2.41
N LEU A 88 -9.12 -1.85 1.55
CA LEU A 88 -7.76 -1.51 1.92
C LEU A 88 -7.22 -0.51 0.90
N VAL A 89 -6.50 0.51 1.36
CA VAL A 89 -5.66 1.35 0.50
C VAL A 89 -4.21 1.09 0.86
N VAL A 90 -3.37 0.80 -0.13
CA VAL A 90 -1.91 0.71 0.05
C VAL A 90 -1.28 1.58 -1.02
N THR A 91 -0.47 2.55 -0.60
CA THR A 91 0.08 3.53 -1.54
C THR A 91 1.35 4.19 -1.00
N SER A 92 2.05 4.92 -1.87
CA SER A 92 3.11 5.86 -1.51
C SER A 92 2.81 7.19 -2.21
N PRO A 93 2.69 8.30 -1.47
CA PRO A 93 2.38 9.59 -2.09
C PRO A 93 3.54 10.05 -2.98
N PRO A 94 3.26 10.86 -4.03
CA PRO A 94 4.32 11.44 -4.83
C PRO A 94 5.22 12.31 -3.94
N TYR A 95 6.54 12.12 -4.02
CA TYR A 95 7.50 12.91 -3.24
C TYR A 95 7.43 14.40 -3.60
N TRP A 96 7.30 15.24 -2.58
CA TRP A 96 7.42 16.69 -2.67
C TRP A 96 8.83 17.09 -3.15
N THR A 97 8.89 17.84 -4.25
CA THR A 97 10.02 18.62 -4.82
C THR A 97 11.36 17.92 -5.07
N LEU A 98 11.55 16.65 -4.70
CA LEU A 98 12.82 15.93 -4.85
C LEU A 98 13.02 15.22 -6.18
N LYS A 99 11.98 15.08 -7.01
CA LYS A 99 12.07 14.44 -8.34
C LYS A 99 11.30 15.26 -9.37
N LYS A 100 11.99 15.69 -10.44
CA LYS A 100 11.35 16.27 -11.61
C LYS A 100 10.59 15.15 -12.33
N TYR A 101 9.27 15.18 -12.28
CA TYR A 101 8.47 14.44 -13.27
C TYR A 101 8.10 15.45 -14.40
N PRO A 102 7.61 14.98 -15.57
CA PRO A 102 7.29 15.86 -16.70
C PRO A 102 6.27 16.94 -16.30
N GLU A 103 6.36 18.13 -16.90
CA GLU A 103 5.50 19.27 -16.56
C GLU A 103 4.02 18.99 -16.89
N LYS A 104 3.19 18.82 -15.85
CA LYS A 104 1.72 18.83 -15.91
C LYS A 104 1.16 19.52 -14.65
N ASP A 105 0.12 20.35 -14.82
CA ASP A 105 -0.58 21.06 -13.72
C ASP A 105 -1.19 20.12 -12.66
N GLU A 106 -1.30 18.84 -12.98
CA GLU A 106 -1.92 17.79 -12.15
C GLU A 106 -0.94 17.13 -11.18
N GLN A 107 0.34 17.50 -11.25
CA GLN A 107 1.40 16.80 -10.54
C GLN A 107 1.71 17.40 -9.16
N LEU A 108 1.39 16.68 -8.08
CA LEU A 108 1.55 17.17 -6.69
C LEU A 108 3.01 17.43 -6.26
N GLY A 109 3.99 16.77 -6.90
CA GLY A 109 5.40 16.86 -6.53
C GLY A 109 6.09 18.20 -6.81
N GLN A 110 5.43 19.16 -7.48
CA GLN A 110 6.04 20.43 -7.93
C GLN A 110 5.60 21.67 -7.15
N ILE A 111 4.79 21.51 -6.09
CA ILE A 111 4.28 22.64 -5.32
C ILE A 111 5.43 23.24 -4.49
N GLU A 112 5.79 24.50 -4.67
CA GLU A 112 6.90 25.13 -3.92
C GLU A 112 6.63 25.26 -2.41
N ASP A 113 5.36 25.20 -2.00
CA ASP A 113 4.90 25.31 -0.61
C ASP A 113 4.50 23.93 -0.05
N TYR A 114 5.19 23.52 1.01
CA TYR A 114 4.94 22.27 1.72
C TYR A 114 3.49 22.15 2.21
N GLU A 115 2.90 23.24 2.67
CA GLU A 115 1.54 23.24 3.21
C GLU A 115 0.52 23.02 2.09
N ARG A 116 0.68 23.70 0.95
CA ARG A 116 -0.17 23.47 -0.22
C ARG A 116 -0.04 22.04 -0.75
N PHE A 117 1.15 21.43 -0.70
CA PHE A 117 1.30 20.01 -1.03
C PHE A 117 0.49 19.11 -0.09
N LEU A 118 0.51 19.36 1.22
CA LEU A 118 -0.31 18.63 2.18
C LEU A 118 -1.81 18.83 1.94
N GLU A 119 -2.25 20.04 1.57
CA GLU A 119 -3.65 20.32 1.25
C GLU A 119 -4.15 19.50 0.05
N GLU A 120 -3.33 19.34 -0.99
CA GLU A 120 -3.67 18.52 -2.14
C GLU A 120 -3.71 17.03 -1.79
N LEU A 121 -2.79 16.55 -0.95
CA LEU A 121 -2.86 15.19 -0.40
C LEU A 121 -4.14 14.99 0.42
N ASP A 122 -4.55 15.98 1.21
CA ASP A 122 -5.79 15.91 2.00
C ASP A 122 -7.03 15.75 1.12
N ASN A 123 -7.05 16.32 -0.08
CA ASN A 123 -8.14 16.08 -1.04
C ASN A 123 -8.25 14.60 -1.39
N VAL A 124 -7.12 13.94 -1.64
CA VAL A 124 -7.06 12.48 -1.87
C VAL A 124 -7.50 11.73 -0.62
N TRP A 125 -6.99 12.08 0.56
CA TRP A 125 -7.30 11.40 1.82
C TRP A 125 -8.78 11.50 2.21
N ARG A 126 -9.44 12.63 1.91
CA ARG A 126 -10.90 12.79 2.10
C ARG A 126 -11.69 11.85 1.19
N HIS A 127 -11.29 11.71 -0.08
CA HIS A 127 -11.89 10.73 -0.97
C HIS A 127 -11.64 9.29 -0.49
N VAL A 128 -10.42 8.98 -0.03
CA VAL A 128 -10.08 7.67 0.53
C VAL A 128 -10.93 7.36 1.76
N TYR A 129 -11.12 8.32 2.67
CA TYR A 129 -11.98 8.16 3.84
C TYR A 129 -13.42 7.81 3.46
N ARG A 130 -13.96 8.46 2.42
CA ARG A 130 -15.31 8.20 1.90
C ARG A 130 -15.44 6.79 1.30
N VAL A 131 -14.52 6.40 0.42
CA VAL A 131 -14.61 5.11 -0.31
C VAL A 131 -14.25 3.91 0.55
N LEU A 132 -13.52 4.08 1.66
CA LEU A 132 -13.21 2.99 2.58
C LEU A 132 -14.47 2.50 3.29
N VAL A 133 -14.64 1.18 3.40
CA VAL A 133 -15.63 0.57 4.32
C VAL A 133 -15.30 0.88 5.78
N PRO A 134 -16.29 0.91 6.69
CA PRO A 134 -16.04 0.97 8.13
C PRO A 134 -15.09 -0.15 8.59
N GLY A 135 -14.06 0.20 9.36
CA GLY A 135 -12.99 -0.71 9.78
C GLY A 135 -11.91 -0.97 8.71
N GLY A 136 -12.10 -0.47 7.49
CA GLY A 136 -11.08 -0.44 6.44
C GLY A 136 -9.92 0.49 6.80
N ARG A 137 -8.82 0.37 6.06
CA ARG A 137 -7.57 1.07 6.38
C ARG A 137 -6.90 1.70 5.18
N LEU A 138 -6.38 2.90 5.38
CA LEU A 138 -5.38 3.55 4.54
C LEU A 138 -3.98 3.26 5.07
N VAL A 139 -3.15 2.66 4.23
CA VAL A 139 -1.74 2.36 4.48
C VAL A 139 -0.88 3.22 3.58
N ILE A 140 0.00 4.01 4.18
CA ILE A 140 0.83 5.00 3.46
C ILE A 140 2.29 4.69 3.74
N VAL A 141 3.03 4.33 2.69
CA VAL A 141 4.48 4.14 2.74
C VAL A 141 5.14 5.47 2.38
N VAL A 142 5.83 6.10 3.33
CA VAL A 142 6.38 7.45 3.14
C VAL A 142 7.70 7.64 3.88
N GLY A 143 8.67 8.23 3.18
CA GLY A 143 9.93 8.71 3.77
C GLY A 143 9.86 10.21 4.05
N ASP A 144 10.55 10.65 5.09
CA ASP A 144 10.72 12.08 5.34
C ASP A 144 11.65 12.72 4.31
N VAL A 145 11.33 13.95 3.91
CA VAL A 145 11.97 14.66 2.81
C VAL A 145 13.21 15.38 3.33
N CYS A 146 14.39 14.92 2.92
CA CYS A 146 15.66 15.58 3.23
C CYS A 146 15.90 16.73 2.24
N LEU A 147 15.91 17.98 2.71
CA LEU A 147 16.14 19.14 1.85
C LEU A 147 17.61 19.25 1.44
N PRO A 148 17.91 19.51 0.15
CA PRO A 148 19.29 19.70 -0.30
C PRO A 148 19.97 20.87 0.43
N ARG A 149 21.16 20.65 0.99
CA ARG A 149 21.94 21.70 1.68
C ARG A 149 22.22 22.92 0.79
N ARG A 150 22.36 22.71 -0.53
CA ARG A 150 22.62 23.79 -1.50
C ARG A 150 21.47 24.79 -1.60
N GLU A 151 20.24 24.35 -1.32
CA GLU A 151 19.04 25.17 -1.40
C GLU A 151 18.67 25.73 -0.02
N ALA A 152 18.74 24.90 1.02
CA ALA A 152 18.31 25.30 2.37
C ALA A 152 19.41 25.99 3.21
N GLY A 153 20.67 26.00 2.76
CA GLY A 153 21.83 26.53 3.50
C GLY A 153 22.20 25.74 4.78
N ARG A 154 21.37 24.78 5.19
CA ARG A 154 21.52 23.89 6.35
C ARG A 154 20.89 22.53 6.07
N HIS A 155 21.21 21.52 6.87
CA HIS A 155 20.55 20.21 6.78
C HIS A 155 19.22 20.26 7.53
N VAL A 156 18.12 20.01 6.82
CA VAL A 156 16.76 20.00 7.36
C VAL A 156 16.01 18.81 6.78
N VAL A 157 15.24 18.15 7.62
CA VAL A 157 14.34 17.07 7.24
C VAL A 157 12.91 17.54 7.50
N MET A 158 12.07 17.47 6.48
CA MET A 158 10.65 17.76 6.61
C MET A 158 9.92 16.50 7.07
N PRO A 159 9.18 16.55 8.20
CA PRO A 159 8.53 15.39 8.80
C PRO A 159 7.22 15.06 8.09
N LEU A 160 7.33 14.61 6.84
CA LEU A 160 6.19 14.32 5.97
C LEU A 160 5.28 13.25 6.57
N HIS A 161 5.86 12.20 7.15
CA HIS A 161 5.07 11.14 7.79
C HIS A 161 4.18 11.70 8.92
N ALA A 162 4.75 12.54 9.80
CA ALA A 162 4.05 13.09 10.95
C ALA A 162 2.94 14.05 10.54
N SER A 163 3.21 14.86 9.51
CA SER A 163 2.23 15.81 8.97
C SER A 163 1.01 15.07 8.38
N ILE A 164 1.26 14.02 7.60
CA ILE A 164 0.21 13.15 7.06
C ILE A 164 -0.61 12.49 8.17
N GLN A 165 0.03 11.96 9.22
CA GLN A 165 -0.68 11.34 10.35
C GLN A 165 -1.65 12.31 11.03
N GLU A 166 -1.20 13.53 11.31
CA GLU A 166 -2.03 14.53 11.98
C GLU A 166 -3.17 15.02 11.10
N HIS A 167 -2.94 15.17 9.80
CA HIS A 167 -3.99 15.53 8.84
C HIS A 167 -5.04 14.43 8.71
N CYS A 168 -4.61 13.16 8.62
CA CYS A 168 -5.54 12.02 8.62
C CYS A 168 -6.40 11.98 9.89
N ARG A 169 -5.82 12.25 11.07
CA ARG A 169 -6.57 12.37 12.33
C ARG A 169 -7.62 13.47 12.27
N LYS A 170 -7.28 14.65 11.72
CA LYS A 170 -8.22 15.77 11.54
C LYS A 170 -9.35 15.44 10.54
N ILE A 171 -9.08 14.63 9.53
CA ILE A 171 -10.09 14.15 8.55
C ILE A 171 -11.09 13.19 9.21
N GLY A 172 -10.66 12.42 10.21
CA GLY A 172 -11.53 11.51 10.98
C GLY A 172 -11.00 10.08 11.08
N PHE A 173 -9.79 9.79 10.60
CA PHE A 173 -9.17 8.47 10.77
C PHE A 173 -8.73 8.23 12.22
N ASP A 174 -8.85 6.99 12.67
CA ASP A 174 -8.16 6.48 13.85
C ASP A 174 -6.70 6.16 13.47
N ASN A 175 -5.74 6.89 14.05
CA ASN A 175 -4.33 6.60 13.86
C ASN A 175 -3.91 5.34 14.65
N LEU A 176 -3.18 4.44 13.98
CA LEU A 176 -2.57 3.26 14.60
C LEU A 176 -1.05 3.38 14.63
N ALA A 177 -0.39 2.53 15.43
CA ALA A 177 1.07 2.50 15.50
C ALA A 177 1.67 2.15 14.12
N PRO A 178 2.57 2.98 13.56
CA PRO A 178 3.19 2.69 12.27
C PRO A 178 4.21 1.56 12.37
N ILE A 179 4.55 0.96 11.23
CA ILE A 179 5.75 0.14 11.09
C ILE A 179 6.90 1.03 10.60
N ILE A 180 8.07 0.86 11.19
CA ILE A 180 9.33 1.47 10.75
C ILE A 180 9.99 0.51 9.77
N TRP A 181 10.09 0.93 8.51
CA TRP A 181 10.78 0.17 7.49
C TRP A 181 12.24 0.62 7.39
N TYR A 182 13.14 -0.21 7.87
CA TYR A 182 14.58 -0.03 7.74
C TYR A 182 15.05 -0.54 6.37
N LYS A 183 15.42 0.38 5.48
CA LYS A 183 15.92 0.06 4.13
C LYS A 183 17.38 -0.40 4.21
N ILE A 184 17.60 -1.70 4.45
CA ILE A 184 18.93 -2.35 4.56
C ILE A 184 19.88 -1.96 3.40
N ALA A 185 19.35 -1.70 2.20
CA ALA A 185 20.13 -1.44 1.00
C ALA A 185 20.98 -0.15 1.03
N ASN A 186 20.65 0.86 1.87
CA ASN A 186 21.40 2.11 1.94
C ASN A 186 22.45 2.15 3.07
N ALA A 187 22.26 1.37 4.12
CA ALA A 187 23.11 1.46 5.32
C ALA A 187 24.41 0.66 5.19
N CYS A 188 24.35 -0.59 4.70
CA CYS A 188 25.52 -1.48 4.69
C CYS A 188 26.52 -1.18 3.55
N PHE A 189 26.05 -0.75 2.37
CA PHE A 189 26.96 -0.44 1.25
C PHE A 189 27.69 0.89 1.40
N GLU A 190 27.11 1.83 2.15
CA GLU A 190 27.72 3.13 2.37
C GLU A 190 28.62 3.16 3.61
N ALA A 191 28.33 2.38 4.67
CA ALA A 191 29.15 2.39 5.90
C ALA A 191 30.65 2.09 5.64
N ASP A 192 30.96 1.27 4.65
CA ASP A 192 32.34 0.92 4.25
C ASP A 192 32.93 1.87 3.17
N SER A 193 32.18 2.89 2.73
CA SER A 193 32.61 3.86 1.73
C SER A 193 33.16 5.14 2.40
N PRO A 194 34.32 5.69 2.00
CA PRO A 194 34.98 6.86 2.63
C PRO A 194 34.23 8.22 2.57
N GLY A 195 32.93 8.24 2.27
CA GLY A 195 32.11 9.45 2.13
C GLY A 195 30.69 9.34 2.73
N SER A 196 30.42 8.31 3.52
CA SER A 196 29.09 8.02 4.09
C SER A 196 28.74 8.79 5.35
N PHE A 197 29.70 9.52 5.92
CA PHE A 197 29.48 10.33 7.11
C PHE A 197 28.97 11.72 6.73
N LEU A 198 27.75 12.05 7.13
CA LEU A 198 27.18 13.39 6.95
C LEU A 198 27.67 14.33 8.05
N GLY A 199 28.87 14.90 7.89
CA GLY A 199 29.47 15.82 8.86
C GLY A 199 30.97 15.68 8.95
N LYS A 200 31.59 16.19 10.01
CA LYS A 200 33.00 15.90 10.31
C LYS A 200 33.08 14.61 11.13
N PRO A 201 33.78 13.56 10.64
CA PRO A 201 33.85 12.30 11.34
C PRO A 201 34.56 12.47 12.69
N TYR A 202 34.17 11.67 13.68
CA TYR A 202 34.76 11.63 15.03
C TYR A 202 34.65 12.93 15.86
N GLU A 203 33.90 13.92 15.38
CA GLU A 203 33.52 15.12 16.12
C GLU A 203 32.02 15.09 16.48
N PRO A 204 31.59 15.69 17.61
CA PRO A 204 30.18 15.97 17.86
C PRO A 204 29.53 16.77 16.71
N ASN A 205 28.20 16.67 16.55
CA ASN A 205 27.40 17.24 15.45
C ASN A 205 27.42 16.47 14.12
N GLY A 206 27.82 15.20 14.13
CA GLY A 206 27.51 14.29 13.03
C GLY A 206 26.00 14.16 12.80
N ILE A 207 25.59 14.07 11.54
CA ILE A 207 24.19 13.88 11.17
C ILE A 207 23.90 12.40 10.99
N VAL A 208 22.87 11.91 11.67
CA VAL A 208 22.36 10.55 11.47
C VAL A 208 21.68 10.49 10.11
N LYS A 209 22.08 9.50 9.30
CA LYS A 209 21.51 9.29 7.98
C LYS A 209 20.04 8.84 8.08
N ASN A 210 19.22 9.30 7.13
CA ASN A 210 17.84 8.85 7.02
C ASN A 210 17.77 7.52 6.26
N ASP A 211 17.80 6.40 6.99
CA ASP A 211 17.77 5.03 6.45
C ASP A 211 16.41 4.32 6.63
N ILE A 212 15.39 5.06 7.06
CA ILE A 212 14.06 4.53 7.32
C ILE A 212 12.99 5.20 6.46
N GLU A 213 11.91 4.45 6.24
CA GLU A 213 10.62 4.98 5.83
C GLU A 213 9.55 4.52 6.84
N TYR A 214 8.42 5.19 6.82
CA TYR A 214 7.29 4.93 7.70
C TYR A 214 6.16 4.26 6.92
N ILE A 215 5.60 3.21 7.48
CA ILE A 215 4.37 2.59 7.01
C ILE A 215 3.26 3.00 7.98
N LEU A 216 2.52 4.03 7.58
CA LEU A 216 1.45 4.61 8.38
C LEU A 216 0.18 3.78 8.25
N PHE A 217 -0.61 3.73 9.32
CA PHE A 217 -1.87 2.99 9.38
C PHE A 217 -3.00 3.89 9.89
N GLN A 218 -3.93 4.23 9.01
CA GLN A 218 -5.06 5.10 9.28
C GLN A 218 -6.37 4.33 9.09
N ARG A 219 -7.09 4.03 10.17
CA ARG A 219 -8.31 3.19 10.12
C ARG A 219 -9.57 4.07 10.07
N LYS A 220 -10.51 3.76 9.18
CA LYS A 220 -11.85 4.37 9.21
C LYS A 220 -12.64 3.77 10.39
N PRO A 221 -13.19 4.58 11.31
CA PRO A 221 -14.02 4.06 12.41
C PRO A 221 -15.34 3.47 11.88
N GLY A 222 -16.15 2.87 12.77
CA GLY A 222 -17.51 2.41 12.44
C GLY A 222 -17.75 0.89 12.49
N GLY A 223 -16.79 0.09 12.97
CA GLY A 223 -17.01 -1.31 13.32
C GLY A 223 -15.97 -2.27 12.78
N TYR A 224 -16.20 -3.58 13.00
CA TYR A 224 -15.35 -4.66 12.49
C TYR A 224 -16.03 -5.33 11.29
N ARG A 225 -15.23 -5.63 10.26
CA ARG A 225 -15.69 -6.40 9.09
C ARG A 225 -16.05 -7.84 9.48
N LYS A 226 -17.00 -8.43 8.76
CA LYS A 226 -17.44 -9.82 8.93
C LYS A 226 -17.26 -10.61 7.62
N PRO A 227 -16.03 -11.03 7.27
CA PRO A 227 -15.77 -11.83 6.08
C PRO A 227 -16.42 -13.22 6.16
N THR A 228 -16.69 -13.85 5.01
CA THR A 228 -17.18 -15.23 4.94
C THR A 228 -16.15 -16.22 5.46
N LEU A 229 -16.58 -17.46 5.78
CA LEU A 229 -15.65 -18.50 6.21
C LEU A 229 -14.60 -18.79 5.13
N ALA A 230 -15.01 -18.93 3.87
CA ALA A 230 -14.09 -19.16 2.75
C ALA A 230 -13.04 -18.05 2.62
N ALA A 231 -13.48 -16.78 2.66
CA ALA A 231 -12.56 -15.64 2.62
C ALA A 231 -11.56 -15.65 3.79
N ARG A 232 -11.99 -16.05 4.99
CA ARG A 232 -11.10 -16.20 6.16
C ARG A 232 -10.09 -17.32 5.98
N LEU A 233 -10.52 -18.49 5.50
CA LEU A 233 -9.65 -19.67 5.30
C LEU A 233 -8.60 -19.42 4.21
N LEU A 234 -9.00 -18.82 3.09
CA LEU A 234 -8.09 -18.48 1.99
C LEU A 234 -7.17 -17.29 2.30
N SER A 235 -7.41 -16.56 3.40
CA SER A 235 -6.59 -15.43 3.83
C SER A 235 -5.70 -15.75 5.04
N VAL A 236 -5.60 -17.02 5.43
CA VAL A 236 -4.72 -17.40 6.54
C VAL A 236 -3.28 -17.05 6.20
N ILE A 237 -2.58 -16.50 7.19
CA ILE A 237 -1.15 -16.24 7.17
C ILE A 237 -0.49 -17.33 8.01
N SER A 238 0.62 -17.90 7.53
CA SER A 238 1.35 -18.92 8.28
C SER A 238 1.82 -18.38 9.62
N GLU A 239 2.00 -19.25 10.62
CA GLU A 239 2.47 -18.84 11.95
C GLU A 239 3.82 -18.10 11.89
N GLU A 240 4.71 -18.55 11.01
CA GLU A 240 6.00 -17.92 10.75
C GLU A 240 5.84 -16.49 10.25
N ASN A 241 5.04 -16.29 9.19
CA ASN A 241 4.78 -14.97 8.62
C ASN A 241 4.01 -14.07 9.59
N GLN A 242 3.06 -14.63 10.36
CA GLN A 242 2.35 -13.88 11.40
C GLN A 242 3.34 -13.29 12.42
N LYS A 243 4.31 -14.08 12.89
CA LYS A 243 5.35 -13.62 13.83
C LYS A 243 6.30 -12.61 13.17
N ALA A 244 6.66 -12.84 11.91
CA ALA A 244 7.62 -11.99 11.19
C ALA A 244 7.04 -10.64 10.75
N TRP A 245 5.75 -10.58 10.40
CA TRP A 245 5.12 -9.40 9.80
C TRP A 245 4.43 -8.51 10.84
N PHE A 246 3.83 -9.06 11.89
CA PHE A 246 3.15 -8.28 12.93
C PHE A 246 4.12 -7.78 14.01
N ARG A 247 5.20 -7.14 13.57
CA ARG A 247 6.20 -6.45 14.41
C ARG A 247 6.41 -5.03 13.90
N GLN A 248 6.86 -4.14 14.77
CA GLN A 248 6.95 -2.70 14.47
C GLN A 248 8.14 -2.32 13.59
N ILE A 249 9.16 -3.17 13.45
CA ILE A 249 10.36 -2.87 12.65
C ILE A 249 10.51 -3.93 11.56
N TRP A 250 10.55 -3.49 10.31
CA TRP A 250 10.78 -4.34 9.14
C TRP A 250 12.11 -4.02 8.52
N ASP A 251 12.89 -5.05 8.27
CA ASP A 251 14.23 -5.01 7.70
C ASP A 251 14.19 -5.63 6.30
N LEU A 252 13.47 -4.96 5.39
CA LEU A 252 13.32 -5.33 3.98
C LEU A 252 14.24 -4.49 3.10
N LYS A 253 14.84 -5.11 2.07
CA LYS A 253 15.62 -4.36 1.08
C LYS A 253 14.70 -3.48 0.22
N GLY A 254 15.19 -2.29 -0.15
CA GLY A 254 14.49 -1.39 -1.07
C GLY A 254 14.41 -1.94 -2.50
N ALA A 255 13.46 -1.43 -3.29
CA ALA A 255 13.37 -1.68 -4.73
C ALA A 255 14.27 -0.73 -5.53
N SER A 256 14.65 -1.14 -6.75
CA SER A 256 15.42 -0.30 -7.67
C SER A 256 14.61 0.91 -8.12
N THR A 257 15.20 2.11 -8.11
CA THR A 257 14.57 3.37 -8.54
C THR A 257 14.81 3.72 -10.01
N ARG A 258 15.34 2.79 -10.83
CA ARG A 258 15.73 3.06 -12.22
C ARG A 258 14.54 3.33 -13.16
N GLU A 259 13.44 2.63 -12.97
CA GLU A 259 12.27 2.70 -13.86
C GLU A 259 11.14 3.57 -13.29
N HIS A 260 11.02 3.58 -11.95
CA HIS A 260 10.06 4.40 -11.23
C HIS A 260 10.79 5.15 -10.10
N PRO A 261 10.46 6.43 -9.88
CA PRO A 261 11.06 7.22 -8.82
C PRO A 261 10.75 6.71 -7.42
N ALA A 262 9.57 6.16 -7.17
CA ALA A 262 9.08 5.88 -5.81
C ALA A 262 8.58 4.43 -5.57
N PRO A 263 9.26 3.36 -6.01
CA PRO A 263 8.75 2.01 -5.78
C PRO A 263 9.09 1.53 -4.36
N TYR A 264 8.09 1.01 -3.66
CA TYR A 264 8.33 -0.01 -2.64
C TYR A 264 8.41 -1.40 -3.27
N PRO A 265 9.12 -2.35 -2.66
CA PRO A 265 9.19 -3.73 -3.15
C PRO A 265 7.83 -4.39 -3.25
N LEU A 266 7.66 -5.27 -4.23
CA LEU A 266 6.47 -6.10 -4.37
C LEU A 266 6.21 -6.94 -3.11
N GLU A 267 7.27 -7.46 -2.48
CA GLU A 267 7.16 -8.20 -1.21
C GLU A 267 6.54 -7.35 -0.09
N LEU A 268 6.88 -6.06 -0.01
CA LEU A 268 6.29 -5.15 0.97
C LEU A 268 4.78 -5.00 0.72
N ALA A 269 4.40 -4.78 -0.54
CA ALA A 269 2.99 -4.67 -0.93
C ALA A 269 2.21 -5.95 -0.64
N GLU A 270 2.76 -7.12 -1.00
CA GLU A 270 2.15 -8.44 -0.74
C GLU A 270 1.92 -8.67 0.76
N ARG A 271 2.88 -8.31 1.63
CA ARG A 271 2.70 -8.38 3.10
C ARG A 271 1.52 -7.52 3.55
N LEU A 272 1.47 -6.26 3.13
CA LEU A 272 0.42 -5.33 3.55
C LEU A 272 -0.97 -5.76 3.06
N VAL A 273 -1.08 -6.22 1.82
CA VAL A 273 -2.32 -6.78 1.26
C VAL A 273 -2.78 -7.97 2.10
N ARG A 274 -1.91 -8.97 2.33
CA ARG A 274 -2.29 -10.17 3.10
C ARG A 274 -2.65 -9.87 4.55
N MET A 275 -1.97 -8.91 5.19
CA MET A 275 -2.21 -8.57 6.60
C MET A 275 -3.54 -7.86 6.83
N PHE A 276 -4.02 -7.06 5.88
CA PHE A 276 -5.09 -6.09 6.12
C PHE A 276 -6.28 -6.18 5.16
N SER A 277 -6.32 -7.18 4.28
CA SER A 277 -7.49 -7.53 3.46
C SER A 277 -7.74 -9.03 3.42
N PHE A 278 -8.95 -9.43 3.03
CA PHE A 278 -9.32 -10.81 2.76
C PHE A 278 -9.36 -11.08 1.25
N VAL A 279 -9.29 -12.35 0.84
CA VAL A 279 -9.58 -12.74 -0.56
C VAL A 279 -10.94 -12.17 -0.98
N GLY A 280 -10.99 -11.61 -2.20
CA GLY A 280 -12.17 -10.94 -2.74
C GLY A 280 -12.34 -9.47 -2.31
N ASP A 281 -11.60 -8.99 -1.31
CA ASP A 281 -11.59 -7.56 -0.96
C ASP A 281 -11.03 -6.71 -2.12
N THR A 282 -11.44 -5.45 -2.18
CA THR A 282 -10.90 -4.46 -3.13
C THR A 282 -9.78 -3.63 -2.50
N VAL A 283 -8.59 -3.66 -3.12
CA VAL A 283 -7.42 -2.87 -2.75
C VAL A 283 -7.26 -1.68 -3.69
N LEU A 284 -7.22 -0.47 -3.14
CA LEU A 284 -6.99 0.76 -3.90
C LEU A 284 -5.54 1.23 -3.77
N ASP A 285 -5.00 1.77 -4.86
CA ASP A 285 -3.79 2.58 -4.87
C ASP A 285 -4.06 3.89 -5.64
N PRO A 286 -4.24 5.04 -4.96
CA PRO A 286 -4.43 6.33 -5.62
C PRO A 286 -3.17 6.86 -6.30
N PHE A 287 -2.00 6.24 -6.14
CA PHE A 287 -0.76 6.66 -6.79
C PHE A 287 -0.10 5.44 -7.44
N GLY A 288 -0.82 4.89 -8.42
CA GLY A 288 -0.61 3.55 -8.96
C GLY A 288 0.78 3.29 -9.52
N GLY A 289 1.47 4.30 -10.05
CA GLY A 289 2.82 4.20 -10.62
C GLY A 289 2.92 3.05 -11.61
N THR A 290 3.86 2.14 -11.37
CA THR A 290 4.04 0.93 -12.18
C THR A 290 3.14 -0.25 -11.77
N GLY A 291 2.12 -0.04 -10.94
CA GLY A 291 1.10 -1.05 -10.61
C GLY A 291 1.49 -2.06 -9.54
N THR A 292 2.50 -1.79 -8.69
CA THR A 292 3.01 -2.75 -7.70
C THR A 292 1.93 -3.24 -6.72
N THR A 293 1.06 -2.34 -6.25
CA THR A 293 -0.05 -2.70 -5.36
C THR A 293 -1.10 -3.57 -6.06
N GLY A 294 -1.44 -3.22 -7.31
CA GLY A 294 -2.38 -4.00 -8.12
C GLY A 294 -1.87 -5.41 -8.37
N LEU A 295 -0.58 -5.55 -8.70
CA LEU A 295 0.07 -6.85 -8.85
C LEU A 295 0.08 -7.66 -7.56
N ALA A 296 0.36 -7.03 -6.41
CA ALA A 296 0.30 -7.69 -5.12
C ALA A 296 -1.12 -8.18 -4.79
N ALA A 297 -2.14 -7.39 -5.08
CA ALA A 297 -3.54 -7.78 -4.91
C ALA A 297 -3.90 -8.98 -5.80
N ALA A 298 -3.53 -8.94 -7.08
CA ALA A 298 -3.77 -10.01 -8.05
C ALA A 298 -3.16 -11.34 -7.63
N ARG A 299 -1.90 -11.34 -7.22
CA ARG A 299 -1.19 -12.57 -6.77
C ARG A 299 -1.83 -13.25 -5.57
N TRP A 300 -2.60 -12.51 -4.79
CA TRP A 300 -3.24 -12.99 -3.57
C TRP A 300 -4.77 -13.00 -3.66
N GLY A 301 -5.35 -12.98 -4.88
CA GLY A 301 -6.81 -13.14 -5.05
C GLY A 301 -7.64 -12.00 -4.46
N ARG A 302 -7.10 -10.78 -4.46
CA ARG A 302 -7.84 -9.55 -4.14
C ARG A 302 -8.15 -8.81 -5.43
N ASN A 303 -9.26 -8.06 -5.45
CA ASN A 303 -9.54 -7.11 -6.51
C ASN A 303 -8.61 -5.88 -6.36
N SER A 304 -8.34 -5.17 -7.45
CA SER A 304 -7.56 -3.94 -7.35
C SER A 304 -8.08 -2.78 -8.20
N ILE A 305 -7.86 -1.58 -7.70
CA ILE A 305 -8.05 -0.34 -8.43
C ILE A 305 -6.77 0.48 -8.27
N SER A 306 -6.13 0.85 -9.36
CA SER A 306 -4.95 1.72 -9.34
C SER A 306 -5.24 2.97 -10.18
N VAL A 307 -4.95 4.14 -9.63
CA VAL A 307 -5.16 5.43 -10.30
C VAL A 307 -3.80 6.07 -10.55
N GLU A 308 -3.55 6.49 -11.79
CA GLU A 308 -2.27 7.06 -12.20
C GLU A 308 -2.49 8.24 -13.14
N VAL A 309 -1.85 9.37 -12.86
CA VAL A 309 -2.01 10.60 -13.64
C VAL A 309 -1.07 10.64 -14.86
N GLU A 310 0.12 10.05 -14.73
CA GLU A 310 1.13 10.01 -15.77
C GLU A 310 0.81 8.92 -16.81
N GLU A 311 0.39 9.37 -17.99
CA GLU A 311 0.08 8.51 -19.13
C GLU A 311 1.21 7.53 -19.45
N LYS A 312 2.47 7.93 -19.28
CA LYS A 312 3.62 7.04 -19.48
C LYS A 312 3.54 5.78 -18.61
N TYR A 313 3.24 5.92 -17.32
CA TYR A 313 3.16 4.78 -16.40
C TYR A 313 1.90 3.96 -16.63
N PHE A 314 0.80 4.62 -17.00
CA PHE A 314 -0.43 3.97 -17.44
C PHE A 314 -0.24 3.09 -18.69
N LEU A 315 0.55 3.54 -19.67
CA LEU A 315 0.80 2.79 -20.90
C LEU A 315 1.74 1.60 -20.73
N MET A 316 2.48 1.51 -19.62
CA MET A 316 3.38 0.37 -19.31
C MET A 316 2.65 -0.87 -18.78
N GLN A 317 1.36 -0.74 -18.45
CA GLN A 317 0.53 -1.81 -17.85
C GLN A 317 -0.13 -2.69 -18.89
#